data_AF-A0A1Y4HXM6-F1
#
_entry.id   AF-A0A1Y4HXM6-F1
#
_cell.length_a   1.000
_cell.length_b   1.000
_cell.length_c   1.000
_cell.angle_alpha   90.00
_cell.angle_beta   90.00
_cell.angle_gamma   90.00
#
_symmetry.space_group_name_H-M   'P 1'
#
loop_
_entity.id
_entity.type
_entity.pdbx_description
1 polymer ?
#
loop_
_entity_poly.entity_id
_entity_poly.type
_entity_poly.pdbx_seq_one_letter_code
_entity_poly.pdbx_strand_id
1 'polypeptide(L)'
;MDGSKVIYWLVAALVRALKTACQTAVALIGTEMVAITSLDWTQIAAVSATAFVLSVLTSIAGVPEVQEGESLPKLAKGAKE
;
A
#
# COMPACT_ATOMS: atom_id res chain seq x y z
N MET A 1 -23.11 -9.43 -8.65
CA MET A 1 -22.70 -8.01 -8.85
C MET A 1 -21.37 -7.77 -8.13
N ASP A 2 -20.44 -8.72 -8.24
CA ASP A 2 -19.36 -8.93 -7.24
C ASP A 2 -17.95 -8.57 -7.72
N GLY A 3 -17.78 -8.29 -9.02
CA GLY A 3 -16.52 -7.77 -9.56
C GLY A 3 -16.15 -6.39 -9.00
N SER A 4 -17.15 -5.56 -8.66
CA SER A 4 -16.91 -4.22 -8.11
C SER A 4 -16.24 -4.28 -6.73
N LYS A 5 -16.58 -5.26 -5.88
CA LYS A 5 -16.03 -5.36 -4.51
C LYS A 5 -14.53 -5.65 -4.51
N VAL A 6 -14.07 -6.50 -5.42
CA VAL A 6 -12.63 -6.81 -5.60
C VAL A 6 -11.87 -5.58 -6.07
N ILE A 7 -12.44 -4.80 -6.99
CA ILE A 7 -11.84 -3.54 -7.46
C ILE A 7 -11.76 -2.53 -6.32
N TYR A 8 -12.82 -2.35 -5.53
CA TYR A 8 -12.79 -1.47 -4.36
C TYR A 8 -11.74 -1.90 -3.34
N TRP A 9 -11.61 -3.20 -3.10
CA TRP A 9 -10.57 -3.74 -2.22
C TRP A 9 -9.15 -3.43 -2.72
N LEU A 10 -8.90 -3.66 -4.01
CA LEU A 10 -7.61 -3.39 -4.63
C LEU A 10 -7.26 -1.90 -4.59
N VAL A 11 -8.24 -1.02 -4.84
CA VAL A 11 -8.06 0.43 -4.77
C VAL A 11 -7.75 0.86 -3.34
N ALA A 12 -8.46 0.36 -2.33
CA ALA A 12 -8.20 0.68 -0.93
C ALA A 12 -6.79 0.24 -0.50
N ALA A 13 -6.41 -1.00 -0.83
CA ALA A 13 -5.08 -1.55 -0.62
C ALA A 13 -3.97 -0.70 -1.24
N LEU A 14 -4.14 -0.32 -2.51
CA LEU A 14 -3.17 0.49 -3.24
C LEU A 14 -3.05 1.90 -2.67
N VAL A 15 -4.17 2.53 -2.30
CA VAL A 15 -4.16 3.86 -1.67
C VAL A 15 -3.39 3.82 -0.35
N ARG A 16 -3.62 2.78 0.47
CA ARG A 16 -2.88 2.57 1.71
C ARG A 16 -1.39 2.35 1.45
N ALA A 17 -1.04 1.50 0.49
CA ALA A 17 0.35 1.23 0.14
C ALA A 17 1.08 2.49 -0.36
N LEU A 18 0.44 3.28 -1.20
CA LEU A 18 1.00 4.54 -1.68
C LEU A 18 1.18 5.53 -0.53
N LYS A 19 0.21 5.64 0.37
CA LYS A 19 0.31 6.49 1.57
C LYS A 19 1.47 6.07 2.46
N THR A 20 1.68 4.76 2.65
CA THR A 20 2.87 4.23 3.36
C THR A 20 4.16 4.63 2.66
N ALA A 21 4.25 4.48 1.33
CA ALA A 21 5.44 4.84 0.56
C ALA A 21 5.80 6.33 0.69
N CYS A 22 4.78 7.21 0.63
CA CYS A 22 4.94 8.65 0.84
C CYS A 22 5.38 8.97 2.27
N GLN A 23 4.78 8.34 3.29
CA GLN A 23 5.18 8.53 4.68
C GLN A 23 6.62 8.09 4.93
N THR A 24 7.04 6.98 4.32
CA THR A 24 8.44 6.52 4.36
C THR A 24 9.38 7.51 3.68
N ALA A 25 9.00 8.06 2.52
CA ALA A 25 9.80 9.07 1.82
C ALA A 25 10.00 10.32 2.68
N VAL A 26 8.91 10.85 3.25
CA VAL A 26 8.93 12.05 4.11
C VAL A 26 9.77 11.81 5.36
N ALA A 27 9.69 10.62 5.96
CA ALA A 27 10.51 10.26 7.12
C ALA A 27 12.00 10.28 6.77
N LEU A 28 12.41 9.66 5.66
CA LEU A 28 13.82 9.64 5.22
C LEU A 28 14.36 11.04 4.95
N ILE A 29 13.58 11.87 4.22
CA ILE A 29 13.92 13.27 3.96
C ILE A 29 14.10 14.05 5.27
N GLY A 30 13.20 13.86 6.24
CA GLY A 30 13.26 14.54 7.53
C GLY A 30 14.40 14.08 8.43
N THR A 31 14.93 12.87 8.22
CA THR A 31 15.99 12.28 9.08
C THR A 31 17.36 12.87 8.74
N GLU A 32 17.65 13.09 7.45
CA GLU A 32 18.98 13.55 7.05
C GLU A 32 19.21 15.05 7.31
N MET A 33 18.15 15.85 7.44
CA MET A 33 18.21 17.30 7.67
C MET A 33 19.16 18.06 6.72
N VAL A 34 19.31 17.58 5.49
CA VAL A 34 20.20 18.18 4.47
C VAL A 34 19.40 18.93 3.41
N ALA A 35 20.09 19.75 2.62
CA ALA A 35 19.50 20.42 1.47
C ALA A 35 18.88 19.39 0.50
N ILE A 36 17.77 19.77 -0.15
CA ILE A 36 17.05 18.89 -1.07
C ILE A 36 17.91 18.37 -2.25
N THR A 37 19.01 19.07 -2.55
CA THR A 37 19.99 18.73 -3.58
C THR A 37 21.03 17.69 -3.15
N SER A 38 21.21 17.48 -1.85
CA SER A 38 22.17 16.52 -1.29
C SER A 38 21.52 15.24 -0.78
N LEU A 39 20.21 15.10 -0.95
CA LEU A 39 19.49 13.86 -0.62
C LEU A 39 19.85 12.76 -1.62
N ASP A 40 20.06 11.54 -1.11
CA ASP A 40 20.14 10.35 -1.95
C ASP A 40 18.75 9.93 -2.41
N TRP A 41 18.29 10.53 -3.50
CA TRP A 41 17.02 10.21 -4.14
C TRP A 41 16.90 8.74 -4.56
N THR A 42 18.03 8.08 -4.87
CA THR A 42 18.06 6.67 -5.24
C THR A 42 17.71 5.81 -4.03
N GLN A 43 18.33 6.11 -2.89
CA GLN A 43 18.06 5.41 -1.64
C GLN A 43 16.63 5.67 -1.16
N ILE A 44 16.17 6.93 -1.17
CA ILE A 44 14.81 7.30 -0.74
C ILE A 44 13.77 6.55 -1.60
N ALA A 45 13.96 6.54 -2.93
CA ALA A 45 13.08 5.80 -3.83
C ALA A 45 13.10 4.29 -3.54
N ALA A 46 14.27 3.69 -3.31
CA ALA A 46 14.40 2.27 -3.03
C ALA A 46 13.70 1.85 -1.72
N VAL A 47 13.86 2.64 -0.66
CA VAL A 47 13.25 2.35 0.65
C VAL A 47 11.73 2.59 0.59
N SER A 48 11.27 3.66 -0.07
CA SER A 48 9.85 3.90 -0.31
C SER A 48 9.19 2.81 -1.15
N ALA A 49 9.87 2.30 -2.18
CA ALA A 49 9.39 1.17 -2.97
C ALA A 49 9.30 -0.11 -2.15
N THR A 50 10.27 -0.36 -1.27
CA THR A 50 10.24 -1.51 -0.34
C THR A 50 9.06 -1.41 0.62
N ALA A 51 8.81 -0.23 1.19
CA ALA A 51 7.67 0.03 2.06
C ALA A 51 6.32 -0.12 1.33
N PHE A 52 6.25 0.31 0.06
CA PHE A 52 5.10 0.09 -0.81
C PHE A 52 4.81 -1.40 -0.99
N VAL A 53 5.81 -2.18 -1.43
CA VAL A 53 5.68 -3.62 -1.68
C VAL A 53 5.27 -4.35 -0.40
N LEU A 54 5.89 -4.02 0.74
CA LEU A 54 5.53 -4.59 2.03
C LEU A 54 4.09 -4.24 2.43
N SER A 55 3.63 -3.02 2.13
CA SER A 55 2.25 -2.58 2.41
C SER A 55 1.24 -3.33 1.54
N VAL A 56 1.56 -3.59 0.26
CA VAL A 56 0.75 -4.43 -0.62
C VAL A 56 0.72 -5.89 -0.12
N LEU A 57 1.87 -6.46 0.26
CA LEU A 57 1.94 -7.84 0.76
C LEU A 57 1.19 -8.02 2.09
N THR A 58 1.27 -7.06 2.99
CA THR A 58 0.52 -7.07 4.27
C THR A 58 -0.96 -6.81 4.06
N SER A 59 -1.33 -6.01 3.05
CA SER A 59 -2.73 -5.85 2.64
C SER A 59 -3.37 -7.18 2.24
N ILE A 60 -2.66 -8.10 1.60
CA ILE A 60 -3.16 -9.46 1.30
C ILE A 60 -3.54 -10.23 2.58
N ALA A 61 -2.85 -9.97 3.70
CA ALA A 61 -3.16 -10.53 5.01
C ALA A 61 -4.36 -9.84 5.72
N GLY A 62 -4.78 -8.66 5.27
CA GLY A 62 -5.98 -7.96 5.75
C GLY A 62 -5.99 -6.46 5.42
N VAL A 63 -7.08 -5.99 4.81
CA VAL A 63 -7.37 -4.55 4.61
C VAL A 63 -8.59 -4.17 5.45
N PRO A 64 -8.39 -3.48 6.59
CA PRO A 64 -9.48 -3.11 7.50
C PRO A 64 -10.41 -2.02 6.96
N GLU A 65 -10.01 -1.33 5.88
CA GLU A 65 -10.82 -0.29 5.21
C GLU A 65 -11.99 -0.87 4.38
N VAL A 66 -12.05 -2.19 4.19
CA VAL A 66 -13.12 -2.90 3.45
C VAL A 66 -13.88 -3.81 4.41
N GLN A 67 -14.51 -3.23 5.43
CA GLN A 67 -15.35 -3.97 6.37
C GLN A 67 -16.70 -4.33 5.74
N GLU A 68 -16.73 -5.44 5.01
CA GLU A 68 -17.83 -6.41 5.03
C GLU A 68 -17.33 -7.81 5.50
N GLY A 69 -16.18 -7.89 6.19
CA GLY A 69 -15.71 -9.14 6.81
C GLY A 69 -15.26 -10.24 5.84
N GLU A 70 -15.12 -9.93 4.55
CA GLU A 70 -14.64 -10.86 3.54
C GLU A 70 -13.15 -10.66 3.24
N SER A 71 -12.35 -11.61 3.68
CA SER A 71 -10.97 -11.79 3.24
C SER A 71 -10.92 -11.99 1.72
N LEU A 72 -9.84 -11.58 1.04
CA LEU A 72 -9.56 -11.85 -0.38
C LEU A 72 -10.00 -13.25 -0.87
N PRO A 73 -9.75 -14.35 -0.12
CA PRO A 73 -10.22 -15.70 -0.48
C PRO A 73 -11.74 -15.88 -0.50
N LYS A 74 -12.49 -15.12 0.31
CA LYS A 74 -13.97 -15.16 0.37
C LYS A 74 -14.59 -14.39 -0.80
N LEU A 75 -14.08 -13.18 -1.10
CA LEU A 75 -14.48 -12.40 -2.28
C LEU A 75 -14.18 -13.16 -3.59
N ALA A 76 -13.02 -13.80 -3.70
CA ALA A 76 -12.65 -14.59 -4.87
C ALA A 76 -13.50 -15.87 -5.03
N LYS A 77 -14.04 -16.42 -3.93
CA LYS A 77 -14.91 -17.60 -3.95
C LYS A 77 -16.36 -17.23 -4.32
N GLY A 78 -16.88 -16.12 -3.78
CA GLY A 78 -18.22 -15.61 -4.12
C GLY A 78 -18.36 -15.07 -5.55
N ALA A 79 -17.26 -14.63 -6.18
CA ALA A 79 -17.27 -14.21 -7.59
C ALA A 79 -17.36 -15.38 -8.59
N LYS A 80 -17.25 -16.63 -8.12
CA LYS A 80 -17.24 -17.84 -8.96
C LYS A 80 -18.49 -18.71 -8.80
N GLU A 81 -19.37 -18.37 -7.86
CA GLU A 81 -20.75 -18.91 -7.73
C GLU A 81 -21.75 -17.98 -8.42
#